data_AF-W7QD43-F1
#
_entry.id   AF-W7QD43-F1
#
_cell.length_a   1.000
_cell.length_b   1.000
_cell.length_c   1.000
_cell.angle_alpha   90.00
_cell.angle_beta   90.00
_cell.angle_gamma   90.00
#
_symmetry.space_group_name_H-M   'P 1'
#
loop_
_entity.id
_entity.type
_entity.pdbx_description
1 polymer ?
#
loop_
_entity_poly.entity_id
_entity_poly.type
_entity_poly.pdbx_seq_one_letter_code
_entity_poly.pdbx_strand_id
1 'polypeptide(L)'
;MSSIRHRPALRALLLSLALVLGPAAAQAAQPSERDARERLDAIGSEIQAVSRRLGATREAQDEATQELRQVETALAETHGRLDEIQSDRQRLNRDIATLEAARDELEEEHAEQVAALQVQLDALYRLGLTPQLKLLLNQDDPARLDRLQTYLNHLSRARNARLDEIANLDAQLAENRRELRERGERLEALAGELASRSAELSRRMEERERLVADLQGRYSDEQSRLAALDRDRTEAERVLERVQQEMARLQRPPPPPPSSRPRVSCPGRSRAASPRASVAATGYTTTAC
;
A
#
# COMPACT_ATOMS: atom_id res chain seq x y z
N MET A 1 -22.90 -52.75 -48.30
CA MET A 1 -24.27 -52.71 -47.76
C MET A 1 -24.42 -51.36 -47.07
N SER A 2 -25.32 -50.43 -47.35
CA SER A 2 -26.39 -50.26 -48.33
C SER A 2 -26.72 -48.76 -48.25
N SER A 3 -26.72 -48.06 -49.39
CA SER A 3 -27.19 -46.67 -49.52
C SER A 3 -28.71 -46.62 -49.51
N ILE A 4 -29.30 -45.48 -49.10
CA ILE A 4 -30.61 -44.87 -49.46
C ILE A 4 -30.54 -43.46 -48.80
N ARG A 5 -30.41 -42.28 -49.43
CA ARG A 5 -31.00 -41.57 -50.58
C ARG A 5 -32.50 -41.21 -50.47
N HIS A 6 -32.74 -39.89 -50.62
CA HIS A 6 -34.01 -39.14 -50.78
C HIS A 6 -34.70 -38.73 -49.46
N ARG A 7 -35.14 -37.48 -49.25
CA ARG A 7 -35.96 -36.68 -50.17
C ARG A 7 -35.77 -35.14 -50.01
N PRO A 8 -35.44 -34.40 -51.07
CA PRO A 8 -35.47 -32.94 -51.12
C PRO A 8 -36.90 -32.43 -51.38
N ALA A 9 -37.85 -32.75 -50.49
CA ALA A 9 -39.26 -32.36 -50.64
C ALA A 9 -39.75 -31.38 -49.55
N LEU A 10 -38.97 -31.19 -48.48
CA LEU A 10 -39.32 -30.29 -47.36
C LEU A 10 -38.85 -28.84 -47.56
N ARG A 11 -37.93 -28.59 -48.50
CA ARG A 11 -37.45 -27.23 -48.81
C ARG A 11 -38.34 -26.45 -49.79
N ALA A 12 -39.26 -27.12 -50.48
CA ALA A 12 -40.17 -26.49 -51.44
C ALA A 12 -41.49 -25.99 -50.82
N LEU A 13 -41.84 -26.43 -49.60
CA LEU A 13 -43.10 -26.05 -48.93
C LEU A 13 -42.97 -24.85 -47.98
N LEU A 14 -41.75 -24.47 -47.60
CA LEU A 14 -41.51 -23.31 -46.72
C LEU A 14 -41.24 -22.00 -47.48
N LEU A 15 -41.14 -22.06 -48.81
CA LEU A 15 -41.01 -20.88 -49.69
C LEU A 15 -42.36 -20.33 -50.19
N SER A 16 -43.46 -21.05 -49.98
CA SER A 16 -44.82 -20.64 -50.39
C SER A 16 -45.65 -19.97 -49.28
N LEU A 17 -45.13 -19.85 -48.06
CA LEU A 17 -45.77 -19.08 -46.96
C LEU A 17 -45.05 -17.74 -46.71
N ALA A 18 -44.51 -17.15 -47.78
CA ALA A 18 -43.82 -15.86 -47.76
C ALA A 18 -44.63 -14.73 -48.44
N LEU A 19 -45.93 -14.92 -48.71
CA LEU A 19 -46.69 -13.99 -49.57
C LEU A 19 -48.09 -13.62 -49.07
N VAL A 20 -48.30 -13.45 -47.75
CA VAL A 20 -49.56 -12.88 -47.21
C VAL A 20 -49.37 -11.86 -46.07
N LEU A 21 -48.15 -11.52 -45.66
CA LEU A 21 -47.95 -10.39 -44.72
C LEU A 21 -47.57 -9.13 -45.50
N GLY A 22 -48.58 -8.32 -45.80
CA GLY A 22 -48.42 -6.99 -46.38
C GLY A 22 -47.63 -6.04 -45.47
N PRO A 23 -47.10 -4.93 -46.03
CA PRO A 23 -46.40 -3.93 -45.25
C PRO A 23 -47.44 -3.15 -44.45
N ALA A 24 -47.66 -3.55 -43.20
CA ALA A 24 -48.23 -2.63 -42.23
C ALA A 24 -47.20 -1.50 -42.08
N ALA A 25 -47.44 -0.39 -42.76
CA ALA A 25 -46.75 0.86 -42.48
C ALA A 25 -46.95 1.12 -40.99
N ALA A 26 -45.90 0.88 -40.19
CA ALA A 26 -45.83 1.39 -38.85
C ALA A 26 -45.87 2.91 -38.98
N GLN A 27 -47.05 3.51 -38.84
CA GLN A 27 -47.15 4.93 -38.54
C GLN A 27 -46.37 5.12 -37.25
N ALA A 28 -45.13 5.60 -37.37
CA ALA A 28 -44.36 6.11 -36.26
C ALA A 28 -45.19 7.23 -35.64
N ALA A 29 -45.92 6.91 -34.58
CA ALA A 29 -46.59 7.90 -33.76
C ALA A 29 -45.52 8.90 -33.33
N GLN A 30 -45.71 10.17 -33.70
CA GLN A 30 -44.83 11.25 -33.27
C GLN A 30 -44.77 11.22 -31.75
N PRO A 31 -43.56 11.19 -31.14
CA PRO A 31 -43.44 11.13 -29.69
C PRO A 31 -44.20 12.31 -29.08
N SER A 32 -45.12 12.02 -28.15
CA SER A 32 -45.85 13.08 -27.48
C SER A 32 -44.93 13.80 -26.50
N GLU A 33 -45.22 15.07 -26.21
CA GLU A 33 -44.45 15.86 -25.24
C GLU A 33 -44.41 15.18 -23.86
N ARG A 34 -45.47 14.44 -23.51
CA ARG A 34 -45.56 13.65 -22.28
C ARG A 34 -44.56 12.50 -22.27
N ASP A 35 -44.47 11.73 -23.35
CA ASP A 35 -43.52 10.60 -23.45
C ASP A 35 -42.06 11.08 -23.36
N ALA A 36 -41.76 12.24 -23.93
CA ALA A 36 -40.43 12.85 -23.86
C ALA A 36 -40.07 13.30 -22.44
N ARG A 37 -41.03 13.87 -21.69
CA ARG A 37 -40.85 14.22 -20.26
C ARG A 37 -40.67 12.99 -19.38
N GLU A 38 -41.49 11.96 -19.56
CA GLU A 38 -41.40 10.71 -18.80
C GLU A 38 -40.03 10.02 -19.02
N ARG A 39 -39.49 10.07 -20.25
CA ARG A 39 -38.11 9.60 -20.53
C ARG A 39 -37.03 10.40 -19.81
N LEU A 40 -37.16 11.73 -19.75
CA LEU A 40 -36.20 12.57 -19.03
C LEU A 40 -36.21 12.29 -17.53
N ASP A 41 -37.38 12.09 -16.93
CA ASP A 41 -37.51 11.75 -15.51
C ASP A 41 -36.90 10.37 -15.20
N ALA A 42 -37.10 9.39 -16.10
CA ALA A 42 -36.48 8.07 -15.99
C ALA A 42 -34.95 8.15 -16.07
N ILE A 43 -34.40 8.85 -17.06
CA ILE A 43 -32.94 9.06 -17.21
C ILE A 43 -32.39 9.80 -15.98
N GLY A 44 -33.07 10.85 -15.51
CA GLY A 44 -32.67 11.58 -14.32
C GLY A 44 -32.61 10.70 -13.06
N SER A 45 -33.58 9.79 -12.91
CA SER A 45 -33.61 8.82 -11.81
C SER A 45 -32.47 7.81 -11.92
N GLU A 46 -32.16 7.32 -13.13
CA GLU A 46 -31.01 6.43 -13.37
C GLU A 46 -29.68 7.12 -13.08
N ILE A 47 -29.50 8.37 -13.50
CA ILE A 47 -28.30 9.18 -13.21
C ILE A 47 -28.09 9.28 -11.69
N GLN A 48 -29.14 9.59 -10.92
CA GLN A 48 -29.05 9.66 -9.46
C GLN A 48 -28.71 8.30 -8.83
N ALA A 49 -29.23 7.19 -9.38
CA ALA A 49 -28.91 5.85 -8.90
C ALA A 49 -27.45 5.48 -9.18
N VAL A 50 -26.95 5.72 -10.39
CA VAL A 50 -25.56 5.44 -10.78
C VAL A 50 -24.59 6.35 -10.02
N SER A 51 -24.90 7.63 -9.86
CA SER A 51 -24.06 8.56 -9.09
C SER A 51 -23.91 8.14 -7.62
N ARG A 52 -25.01 7.68 -6.99
CA ARG A 52 -24.94 7.13 -5.62
C ARG A 52 -24.10 5.88 -5.52
N ARG A 53 -24.22 4.95 -6.48
CA ARG A 53 -23.41 3.73 -6.52
C ARG A 53 -21.93 4.06 -6.70
N LEU A 54 -21.61 4.98 -7.59
CA LEU A 54 -20.23 5.42 -7.84
C LEU A 54 -19.59 6.03 -6.59
N GLY A 55 -20.34 6.81 -5.81
CA GLY A 55 -19.92 7.29 -4.50
C GLY A 55 -19.60 6.15 -3.53
N ALA A 56 -20.52 5.18 -3.39
CA ALA A 56 -20.33 4.02 -2.52
C ALA A 56 -19.17 3.12 -2.97
N THR A 57 -18.99 2.91 -4.28
CA THR A 57 -17.87 2.14 -4.84
C THR A 57 -16.53 2.81 -4.51
N ARG A 58 -16.47 4.14 -4.58
CA ARG A 58 -15.29 4.92 -4.22
C ARG A 58 -14.97 4.83 -2.72
N GLU A 59 -15.97 5.00 -1.87
CA GLU A 59 -15.79 4.86 -0.41
C GLU A 59 -15.28 3.46 -0.03
N ALA A 60 -15.86 2.42 -0.63
CA ALA A 60 -15.41 1.04 -0.42
C ALA A 60 -13.96 0.81 -0.89
N GLN A 61 -13.54 1.46 -1.99
CA GLN A 61 -12.16 1.40 -2.47
C GLN A 61 -11.19 2.09 -1.50
N ASP A 62 -11.56 3.27 -1.00
CA ASP A 62 -10.75 4.03 -0.05
C ASP A 62 -10.57 3.26 1.27
N GLU A 63 -11.65 2.67 1.80
CA GLU A 63 -11.62 1.82 2.99
C GLU A 63 -10.74 0.57 2.78
N ALA A 64 -10.92 -0.13 1.65
CA ALA A 64 -10.10 -1.29 1.32
C ALA A 64 -8.60 -0.98 1.20
N THR A 65 -8.27 0.19 0.66
CA THR A 65 -6.88 0.65 0.55
C THR A 65 -6.32 1.04 1.92
N GLN A 66 -7.13 1.65 2.79
CA GLN A 66 -6.70 2.04 4.14
C GLN A 66 -6.42 0.83 5.02
N GLU A 67 -7.27 -0.20 5.00
CA GLU A 67 -7.04 -1.45 5.71
C GLU A 67 -5.74 -2.14 5.26
N LEU A 68 -5.46 -2.16 3.95
CA LEU A 68 -4.23 -2.72 3.39
C LEU A 68 -2.99 -2.03 3.98
N ARG A 69 -2.97 -0.69 4.00
CA ARG A 69 -1.84 0.08 4.57
C ARG A 69 -1.64 -0.17 6.06
N GLN A 70 -2.72 -0.30 6.84
CA GLN A 70 -2.63 -0.58 8.28
C GLN A 70 -1.97 -1.95 8.53
N VAL A 71 -2.36 -2.95 7.75
CA VAL A 71 -1.76 -4.29 7.77
C VAL A 71 -0.27 -4.25 7.42
N GLU A 72 0.09 -3.58 6.33
CA GLU A 72 1.49 -3.44 5.89
C GLU A 72 2.35 -2.74 6.95
N THR A 73 1.80 -1.70 7.59
CA THR A 73 2.49 -0.95 8.66
C THR A 73 2.73 -1.84 9.88
N ALA A 74 1.73 -2.58 10.34
CA ALA A 74 1.86 -3.50 11.49
C ALA A 74 2.88 -4.61 11.22
N LEU A 75 2.96 -5.10 9.97
CA LEU A 75 3.96 -6.07 9.55
C LEU A 75 5.37 -5.47 9.58
N ALA A 76 5.54 -4.26 9.03
CA ALA A 76 6.82 -3.54 9.06
C ALA A 76 7.31 -3.28 10.49
N GLU A 77 6.42 -2.88 11.41
CA GLU A 77 6.75 -2.72 12.84
C GLU A 77 7.20 -4.03 13.48
N THR A 78 6.55 -5.16 13.14
CA THR A 78 6.92 -6.48 13.68
C THR A 78 8.30 -6.91 13.17
N HIS A 79 8.60 -6.68 11.89
CA HIS A 79 9.94 -6.89 11.35
C HIS A 79 10.99 -6.01 12.03
N GLY A 80 10.69 -4.72 12.23
CA GLY A 80 11.59 -3.80 12.95
C GLY A 80 11.93 -4.30 14.35
N ARG A 81 10.94 -4.79 15.11
CA ARG A 81 11.16 -5.37 16.45
C ARG A 81 12.05 -6.63 16.42
N LEU A 82 11.93 -7.47 15.39
CA LEU A 82 12.80 -8.64 15.23
C LEU A 82 14.24 -8.24 14.96
N ASP A 83 14.44 -7.25 14.09
CA ASP A 83 15.78 -6.75 13.75
C ASP A 83 16.46 -6.11 14.98
N GLU A 84 15.71 -5.34 15.78
CA GLU A 84 16.18 -4.77 17.05
C GLU A 84 16.64 -5.86 18.03
N ILE A 85 15.82 -6.89 18.27
CA ILE A 85 16.16 -7.98 19.19
C ILE A 85 17.36 -8.78 18.67
N GLN A 86 17.45 -9.00 17.36
CA GLN A 86 18.59 -9.69 16.75
C GLN A 86 19.90 -8.90 16.92
N SER A 87 19.84 -7.58 16.74
CA SER A 87 20.97 -6.67 17.00
C SER A 87 21.42 -6.72 18.46
N ASP A 88 20.45 -6.68 19.39
CA ASP A 88 20.72 -6.78 20.84
C ASP A 88 21.38 -8.11 21.22
N ARG A 89 20.94 -9.24 20.65
CA ARG A 89 21.59 -10.54 20.87
C ARG A 89 23.01 -10.57 20.35
N GLN A 90 23.26 -10.00 19.17
CA GLN A 90 24.62 -9.91 18.63
C GLN A 90 25.53 -9.07 19.53
N ARG A 91 25.01 -7.96 20.09
CA ARG A 91 25.75 -7.16 21.08
C ARG A 91 26.07 -7.97 22.32
N LEU A 92 25.09 -8.61 22.94
CA LEU A 92 25.30 -9.47 24.13
C LEU A 92 26.30 -10.60 23.89
N ASN A 93 26.26 -11.24 22.72
CA ASN A 93 27.26 -12.28 22.39
C ASN A 93 28.68 -11.72 22.32
N ARG A 94 28.87 -10.49 21.78
CA ARG A 94 30.18 -9.83 21.77
C ARG A 94 30.63 -9.46 23.18
N ASP A 95 29.71 -8.98 24.01
CA ASP A 95 29.99 -8.62 25.40
C ASP A 95 30.40 -9.86 26.21
N ILE A 96 29.68 -10.99 26.05
CA ILE A 96 30.04 -12.28 26.65
C ILE A 96 31.44 -12.72 26.23
N ALA A 97 31.75 -12.70 24.92
CA ALA A 97 33.07 -13.11 24.43
C ALA A 97 34.20 -12.22 25.00
N THR A 98 33.94 -10.93 25.16
CA THR A 98 34.90 -9.98 25.74
C THR A 98 35.12 -10.26 27.23
N LEU A 99 34.05 -10.51 27.99
CA LEU A 99 34.11 -10.84 29.42
C LEU A 99 34.76 -12.21 29.66
N GLU A 100 34.50 -13.20 28.81
CA GLU A 100 35.14 -14.52 28.88
C GLU A 100 36.65 -14.42 28.68
N ALA A 101 37.10 -13.66 27.68
CA ALA A 101 38.52 -13.43 27.43
C ALA A 101 39.21 -12.74 28.63
N ALA A 102 38.58 -11.72 29.21
CA ALA A 102 39.11 -11.04 30.40
C ALA A 102 39.17 -11.97 31.62
N ARG A 103 38.16 -12.84 31.80
CA ARG A 103 38.15 -13.85 32.87
C ARG A 103 39.30 -14.85 32.69
N ASP A 104 39.47 -15.38 31.49
CA ASP A 104 40.50 -16.39 31.17
C ASP A 104 41.92 -15.82 31.41
N GLU A 105 42.17 -14.56 31.02
CA GLU A 105 43.45 -13.87 31.27
C GLU A 105 43.74 -13.75 32.78
N LEU A 106 42.76 -13.31 33.57
CA LEU A 106 42.92 -13.18 35.04
C LEU A 106 43.09 -14.53 35.74
N GLU A 107 42.43 -15.58 35.26
CA GLU A 107 42.60 -16.94 35.78
C GLU A 107 43.99 -17.50 35.48
N GLU A 108 44.53 -17.24 34.29
CA GLU A 108 45.90 -17.60 33.92
C GLU A 108 46.91 -16.87 34.81
N GLU A 109 46.80 -15.55 34.95
CA GLU A 109 47.63 -14.75 35.86
C GLU A 109 47.57 -15.29 37.30
N HIS A 110 46.38 -15.66 37.78
CA HIS A 110 46.20 -16.22 39.11
C HIS A 110 46.88 -17.60 39.24
N ALA A 111 46.74 -18.48 38.25
CA ALA A 111 47.37 -19.80 38.24
C ALA A 111 48.90 -19.70 38.28
N GLU A 112 49.48 -18.78 37.51
CA GLU A 112 50.92 -18.50 37.52
C GLU A 112 51.40 -18.02 38.90
N GLN A 113 50.65 -17.12 39.54
CA GLN A 113 50.97 -16.63 40.89
C GLN A 113 50.92 -17.73 41.94
N VAL A 114 49.97 -18.67 41.83
CA VAL A 114 49.86 -19.84 42.71
C VAL A 114 51.05 -20.78 42.51
N ALA A 115 51.41 -21.08 41.27
CA ALA A 115 52.57 -21.93 40.96
C ALA A 115 53.88 -21.32 41.48
N ALA A 116 54.09 -20.02 41.27
CA ALA A 116 55.25 -19.31 41.81
C ALA A 116 55.31 -19.35 43.35
N LEU A 117 54.17 -19.22 44.02
CA LEU A 117 54.08 -19.32 45.48
C LEU A 117 54.43 -20.73 45.97
N GLN A 118 53.94 -21.78 45.30
CA GLN A 118 54.24 -23.16 45.66
C GLN A 118 55.76 -23.41 45.61
N VAL A 119 56.44 -22.93 44.57
CA VAL A 119 57.91 -23.04 44.46
C VAL A 119 58.61 -22.31 45.61
N GLN A 120 58.17 -21.11 45.96
CA GLN A 120 58.75 -20.33 47.06
C GLN A 120 58.54 -21.01 48.41
N LEU A 121 57.35 -21.56 48.67
CA LEU A 121 57.04 -22.28 49.91
C LEU A 121 57.80 -23.59 50.02
N ASP A 122 57.95 -24.35 48.93
CA ASP A 122 58.75 -25.58 48.92
C ASP A 122 60.23 -25.27 49.20
N ALA A 123 60.79 -24.22 48.59
CA ALA A 123 62.14 -23.76 48.88
C ALA A 123 62.34 -23.35 50.34
N LEU A 124 61.38 -22.60 50.92
CA LEU A 124 61.37 -22.21 52.34
C LEU A 124 61.28 -23.42 53.27
N TYR A 125 60.43 -24.40 52.94
CA TYR A 125 60.26 -25.62 53.73
C TYR A 125 61.53 -26.48 53.72
N ARG A 126 62.16 -26.63 52.54
CA ARG A 126 63.45 -27.34 52.37
C ARG A 126 64.60 -26.70 53.12
N LEU A 127 64.58 -25.37 53.31
CA LEU A 127 65.55 -24.65 54.13
C LEU A 127 65.45 -25.01 55.64
N GLY A 128 64.38 -25.70 56.06
CA GLY A 128 64.10 -26.10 57.44
C GLY A 128 63.34 -25.03 58.24
N LEU A 129 62.77 -25.41 59.39
CA LEU A 129 62.03 -24.52 60.32
C LEU A 129 62.94 -23.54 61.09
N THR A 130 64.24 -23.83 61.14
CA THR A 130 65.23 -23.11 61.95
C THR A 130 65.55 -21.68 61.50
N PRO A 131 65.63 -21.32 60.20
CA PRO A 131 65.97 -19.97 59.74
C PRO A 131 64.92 -18.92 60.11
N GLN A 132 63.63 -19.29 60.14
CA GLN A 132 62.51 -18.39 60.42
C GLN A 132 62.44 -18.06 61.92
N LEU A 133 62.61 -19.08 62.78
CA LEU A 133 62.81 -18.89 64.22
C LEU A 133 64.11 -18.12 64.51
N LYS A 134 65.20 -18.35 63.77
CA LYS A 134 66.44 -17.57 63.89
C LYS A 134 66.24 -16.11 63.49
N LEU A 135 65.45 -15.82 62.46
CA LEU A 135 65.11 -14.45 62.05
C LEU A 135 64.19 -13.75 63.06
N LEU A 136 63.24 -14.46 63.67
CA LEU A 136 62.38 -13.93 64.73
C LEU A 136 63.15 -13.71 66.06
N LEU A 137 64.18 -14.53 66.31
CA LEU A 137 64.99 -14.49 67.53
C LEU A 137 66.29 -13.64 67.40
N ASN A 138 66.75 -13.33 66.18
CA ASN A 138 67.83 -12.36 65.97
C ASN A 138 67.28 -10.93 66.03
N GLN A 139 67.71 -10.17 67.03
CA GLN A 139 67.30 -8.79 67.29
C GLN A 139 67.99 -7.74 66.38
N ASP A 140 68.56 -8.13 65.23
CA ASP A 140 69.50 -7.27 64.51
C ASP A 140 68.85 -6.15 63.68
N ASP A 141 67.58 -6.28 63.23
CA ASP A 141 66.87 -5.20 62.50
C ASP A 141 65.33 -5.34 62.48
N PRO A 142 64.60 -4.78 63.47
CA PRO A 142 63.12 -4.79 63.50
C PRO A 142 62.48 -4.03 62.32
N ALA A 143 63.16 -3.04 61.73
CA ALA A 143 62.64 -2.30 60.58
C ALA A 143 62.63 -3.14 59.29
N ARG A 144 63.46 -4.19 59.21
CA ARG A 144 63.43 -5.15 58.09
C ARG A 144 62.23 -6.08 58.16
N LEU A 145 61.88 -6.55 59.36
CA LEU A 145 60.73 -7.42 59.57
C LEU A 145 59.41 -6.69 59.27
N ASP A 146 59.29 -5.44 59.71
CA ASP A 146 58.12 -4.60 59.44
C ASP A 146 57.90 -4.36 57.94
N ARG A 147 58.98 -4.04 57.20
CA ARG A 147 58.95 -3.92 55.73
C ARG A 147 58.52 -5.21 55.03
N LEU A 148 59.00 -6.37 55.52
CA LEU A 148 58.61 -7.67 54.96
C LEU A 148 57.12 -7.97 55.20
N GLN A 149 56.62 -7.76 56.43
CA GLN A 149 55.19 -7.92 56.71
C GLN A 149 54.33 -6.99 55.85
N THR A 150 54.76 -5.74 55.70
CA THR A 150 54.09 -4.77 54.83
C THR A 150 54.03 -5.27 53.39
N TYR A 151 55.13 -5.80 52.85
CA TYR A 151 55.17 -6.39 51.51
C TYR A 151 54.21 -7.59 51.37
N LEU A 152 54.22 -8.52 52.33
CA LEU A 152 53.33 -9.68 52.33
C LEU A 152 51.85 -9.27 52.39
N ASN A 153 51.52 -8.24 53.18
CA ASN A 153 50.18 -7.68 53.25
C ASN A 153 49.76 -7.02 51.92
N HIS A 154 50.68 -6.32 51.25
CA HIS A 154 50.41 -5.79 49.91
C HIS A 154 50.15 -6.89 48.88
N LEU A 155 50.96 -7.95 48.87
CA LEU A 155 50.79 -9.09 47.98
C LEU A 155 49.45 -9.80 48.21
N SER A 156 49.09 -10.05 49.47
CA SER A 156 47.81 -10.65 49.84
C SER A 156 46.61 -9.80 49.38
N ARG A 157 46.68 -8.49 49.60
CA ARG A 157 45.65 -7.55 49.12
C ARG A 157 45.51 -7.56 47.60
N ALA A 158 46.62 -7.57 46.86
CA ALA A 158 46.59 -7.62 45.40
C ALA A 158 45.95 -8.91 44.88
N ARG A 159 46.25 -10.06 45.50
CA ARG A 159 45.63 -11.35 45.15
C ARG A 159 44.13 -11.37 45.40
N ASN A 160 43.70 -10.91 46.57
CA ASN A 160 42.28 -10.83 46.89
C ASN A 160 41.55 -9.91 45.91
N ALA A 161 42.15 -8.77 45.53
CA ALA A 161 41.56 -7.88 44.53
C ALA A 161 41.38 -8.56 43.16
N ARG A 162 42.29 -9.47 42.74
CA ARG A 162 42.13 -10.26 41.51
C ARG A 162 41.01 -11.29 41.61
N LEU A 163 40.87 -11.95 42.76
CA LEU A 163 39.75 -12.87 43.00
C LEU A 163 38.40 -12.13 43.02
N ASP A 164 38.36 -10.94 43.61
CA ASP A 164 37.18 -10.09 43.61
C ASP A 164 36.82 -9.64 42.18
N GLU A 165 37.82 -9.34 41.34
CA GLU A 165 37.64 -9.00 39.93
C GLU A 165 37.08 -10.18 39.11
N ILE A 166 37.63 -11.38 39.28
CA ILE A 166 37.11 -12.61 38.64
C ILE A 166 35.65 -12.85 39.08
N ALA A 167 35.36 -12.76 40.38
CA ALA A 167 34.01 -12.95 40.89
C ALA A 167 33.00 -11.93 40.31
N ASN A 168 33.44 -10.69 40.09
CA ASN A 168 32.63 -9.66 39.44
C ASN A 168 32.40 -9.96 37.94
N LEU A 169 33.43 -10.43 37.22
CA LEU A 169 33.29 -10.85 35.83
C LEU A 169 32.33 -12.03 35.68
N ASP A 170 32.39 -13.01 36.59
CA ASP A 170 31.47 -14.16 36.61
C ASP A 170 30.01 -13.72 36.85
N ALA A 171 29.79 -12.75 37.74
CA ALA A 171 28.47 -12.18 37.97
C ALA A 171 27.93 -11.49 36.69
N GLN A 172 28.76 -10.70 36.01
CA GLN A 172 28.39 -10.05 34.74
C GLN A 172 28.14 -11.08 33.62
N LEU A 173 28.95 -12.14 33.52
CA LEU A 173 28.74 -13.23 32.58
C LEU A 173 27.42 -13.96 32.84
N ALA A 174 27.11 -14.26 34.10
CA ALA A 174 25.85 -14.91 34.47
C ALA A 174 24.63 -14.04 34.12
N GLU A 175 24.72 -12.73 34.36
CA GLU A 175 23.71 -11.75 33.98
C GLU A 175 23.52 -11.69 32.45
N ASN A 176 24.59 -11.44 31.69
CA ASN A 176 24.53 -11.36 30.23
C ASN A 176 24.03 -12.65 29.58
N ARG A 177 24.41 -13.83 30.13
CA ARG A 177 23.89 -15.12 29.66
C ARG A 177 22.40 -15.29 29.98
N ARG A 178 21.91 -14.81 31.12
CA ARG A 178 20.48 -14.79 31.43
C ARG A 178 19.72 -13.89 30.46
N GLU A 179 20.21 -12.67 30.31
CA GLU A 179 19.72 -11.68 29.37
C GLU A 179 19.65 -12.19 27.92
N LEU A 180 20.67 -12.93 27.48
CA LEU A 180 20.73 -13.56 26.15
C LEU A 180 19.67 -14.65 25.97
N ARG A 181 19.42 -15.47 27.00
CA ARG A 181 18.37 -16.50 26.98
C ARG A 181 16.98 -15.86 26.88
N GLU A 182 16.68 -14.88 27.71
CA GLU A 182 15.40 -14.16 27.69
C GLU A 182 15.13 -13.50 26.33
N ARG A 183 16.15 -12.86 25.74
CA ARG A 183 16.05 -12.28 24.39
C ARG A 183 15.90 -13.35 23.30
N GLY A 184 16.53 -14.52 23.48
CA GLY A 184 16.33 -15.68 22.60
C GLY A 184 14.89 -16.20 22.62
N GLU A 185 14.31 -16.39 23.80
CA GLU A 185 12.92 -16.82 23.97
C GLU A 185 11.94 -15.79 23.37
N ARG A 186 12.17 -14.50 23.61
CA ARG A 186 11.36 -13.43 23.03
C ARG A 186 11.43 -13.39 21.50
N LEU A 187 12.60 -13.65 20.93
CA LEU A 187 12.78 -13.73 19.47
C LEU A 187 12.04 -14.92 18.89
N GLU A 188 12.13 -16.10 19.49
CA GLU A 188 11.41 -17.31 19.04
C GLU A 188 9.90 -17.08 19.05
N ALA A 189 9.37 -16.48 20.13
CA ALA A 189 7.95 -16.14 20.25
C ALA A 189 7.50 -15.15 19.17
N LEU A 190 8.26 -14.07 18.95
CA LEU A 190 7.96 -13.06 17.92
C LEU A 190 8.11 -13.61 16.50
N ALA A 191 9.07 -14.51 16.26
CA ALA A 191 9.24 -15.16 14.96
C ALA A 191 8.06 -16.09 14.65
N GLY A 192 7.55 -16.84 15.64
CA GLY A 192 6.34 -17.64 15.50
C GLY A 192 5.10 -16.78 15.23
N GLU A 193 4.93 -15.68 15.97
CA GLU A 193 3.86 -14.69 15.74
C GLU A 193 3.94 -14.10 14.33
N LEU A 194 5.13 -13.67 13.89
CA LEU A 194 5.36 -13.14 12.54
C LEU A 194 5.04 -14.18 11.47
N ALA A 195 5.46 -15.43 11.60
CA ALA A 195 5.20 -16.47 10.60
C ALA A 195 3.68 -16.70 10.43
N SER A 196 2.94 -16.75 11.54
CA SER A 196 1.48 -16.90 11.50
C SER A 196 0.79 -15.68 10.87
N ARG A 197 1.19 -14.47 11.28
CA ARG A 197 0.65 -13.21 10.78
C ARG A 197 0.98 -13.01 9.32
N SER A 198 2.22 -13.24 8.90
CA SER A 198 2.64 -13.11 7.49
C SER A 198 1.80 -14.01 6.59
N ALA A 199 1.57 -15.26 6.97
CA ALA A 199 0.73 -16.17 6.18
C ALA A 199 -0.74 -15.71 6.10
N GLU A 200 -1.30 -15.21 7.20
CA GLU A 200 -2.66 -14.65 7.21
C GLU A 200 -2.75 -13.38 6.37
N LEU A 201 -1.78 -12.48 6.52
CA LEU A 201 -1.74 -11.20 5.84
C LEU A 201 -1.54 -11.38 4.34
N SER A 202 -0.66 -12.28 3.87
CA SER A 202 -0.52 -12.57 2.45
C SER A 202 -1.85 -13.01 1.81
N ARG A 203 -2.64 -13.82 2.51
CA ARG A 203 -3.99 -14.21 2.03
C ARG A 203 -4.93 -13.01 1.99
N ARG A 204 -4.96 -12.20 3.06
CA ARG A 204 -5.78 -10.98 3.11
C ARG A 204 -5.38 -9.97 2.06
N MET A 205 -4.09 -9.80 1.78
CA MET A 205 -3.57 -8.94 0.73
C MET A 205 -4.08 -9.40 -0.64
N GLU A 206 -3.95 -10.70 -0.98
CA GLU A 206 -4.48 -11.23 -2.23
C GLU A 206 -6.00 -11.03 -2.35
N GLU A 207 -6.76 -11.26 -1.27
CA GLU A 207 -8.21 -11.02 -1.25
C GLU A 207 -8.55 -9.54 -1.45
N ARG A 208 -7.81 -8.64 -0.80
CA ARG A 208 -8.03 -7.20 -0.89
C ARG A 208 -7.61 -6.62 -2.23
N GLU A 209 -6.50 -7.09 -2.81
CA GLU A 209 -6.08 -6.72 -4.17
C GLU A 209 -7.12 -7.12 -5.21
N ARG A 210 -7.68 -8.33 -5.09
CA ARG A 210 -8.79 -8.77 -5.95
C ARG A 210 -10.03 -7.89 -5.77
N LEU A 211 -10.37 -7.53 -4.52
CA LEU A 211 -11.50 -6.65 -4.23
C LEU A 211 -11.28 -5.24 -4.82
N VAL A 212 -10.10 -4.66 -4.64
CA VAL A 212 -9.76 -3.34 -5.20
C VAL A 212 -9.84 -3.37 -6.73
N ALA A 213 -9.33 -4.42 -7.37
CA ALA A 213 -9.43 -4.59 -8.82
C ALA A 213 -10.88 -4.71 -9.30
N ASP A 214 -11.73 -5.46 -8.58
CA ASP A 214 -13.16 -5.59 -8.89
C ASP A 214 -13.90 -4.25 -8.70
N LEU A 215 -13.65 -3.54 -7.61
CA LEU A 215 -14.23 -2.21 -7.35
C LEU A 215 -13.77 -1.19 -8.40
N GLN A 216 -12.51 -1.24 -8.84
CA GLN A 216 -12.00 -0.36 -9.89
C GLN A 216 -12.66 -0.65 -11.25
N GLY A 217 -12.90 -1.92 -11.57
CA GLY A 217 -13.68 -2.32 -12.75
C GLY A 217 -15.10 -1.78 -12.69
N ARG A 218 -15.81 -2.02 -11.58
CA ARG A 218 -17.17 -1.50 -11.36
C ARG A 218 -17.24 0.02 -11.45
N TYR A 219 -16.28 0.72 -10.85
CA TYR A 219 -16.21 2.17 -10.91
C TYR A 219 -16.07 2.70 -12.34
N SER A 220 -15.22 2.07 -13.15
CA SER A 220 -15.04 2.41 -14.57
C SER A 220 -16.31 2.17 -15.39
N ASP A 221 -17.01 1.05 -15.13
CA ASP A 221 -18.27 0.72 -15.80
C ASP A 221 -19.38 1.71 -15.40
N GLU A 222 -19.47 2.07 -14.12
CA GLU A 222 -20.41 3.06 -13.59
C GLU A 222 -20.13 4.45 -14.16
N GLN A 223 -18.87 4.87 -14.28
CA GLN A 223 -18.48 6.11 -14.95
C GLN A 223 -18.89 6.12 -16.42
N SER A 224 -18.63 5.02 -17.13
CA SER A 224 -18.99 4.89 -18.55
C SER A 224 -20.51 4.93 -18.75
N ARG A 225 -21.27 4.29 -17.86
CA ARG A 225 -22.73 4.32 -17.87
C ARG A 225 -23.27 5.72 -17.56
N LEU A 226 -22.71 6.41 -16.57
CA LEU A 226 -23.09 7.78 -16.24
C LEU A 226 -22.90 8.71 -17.45
N ALA A 227 -21.74 8.62 -18.11
CA ALA A 227 -21.45 9.41 -19.30
C ALA A 227 -22.35 9.06 -20.50
N ALA A 228 -22.86 7.82 -20.59
CA ALA A 228 -23.87 7.45 -21.58
C ALA A 228 -25.23 8.06 -21.25
N LEU A 229 -25.68 7.96 -20.00
CA LEU A 229 -26.94 8.55 -19.55
C LEU A 229 -26.98 10.09 -19.69
N ASP A 230 -25.85 10.77 -19.44
CA ASP A 230 -25.76 12.23 -19.64
C ASP A 230 -25.89 12.61 -21.13
N ARG A 231 -25.35 11.80 -22.04
CA ARG A 231 -25.52 11.97 -23.48
C ARG A 231 -26.98 11.73 -23.89
N ASP A 232 -27.58 10.65 -23.41
CA ASP A 232 -28.98 10.30 -23.68
C ASP A 232 -29.94 11.38 -23.16
N ARG A 233 -29.65 11.92 -21.97
CA ARG A 233 -30.38 13.06 -21.40
C ARG A 233 -30.33 14.27 -22.32
N THR A 234 -29.13 14.65 -22.76
CA THR A 234 -28.93 15.81 -23.65
C THR A 234 -29.68 15.63 -24.98
N GLU A 235 -29.71 14.41 -25.52
CA GLU A 235 -30.47 14.11 -26.73
C GLU A 235 -31.98 14.18 -26.51
N ALA A 236 -32.47 13.62 -25.39
CA ALA A 236 -33.88 13.68 -25.02
C ALA A 236 -34.36 15.12 -24.80
N GLU A 237 -33.54 15.99 -24.18
CA GLU A 237 -33.81 17.42 -24.03
C GLU A 237 -33.97 18.11 -25.40
N ARG A 238 -33.07 17.84 -26.35
CA ARG A 238 -33.16 18.37 -27.73
C ARG A 238 -34.39 17.85 -28.50
N VAL A 239 -34.81 16.61 -28.25
CA VAL A 239 -36.04 16.06 -28.85
C VAL A 239 -37.26 16.76 -28.26
N LEU A 240 -37.31 16.94 -26.95
CA LEU A 240 -38.40 17.65 -26.27
C LEU A 240 -38.53 19.09 -26.80
N GLU A 241 -37.42 19.81 -26.93
CA GLU A 241 -37.41 21.17 -27.50
C GLU A 241 -37.97 21.21 -28.93
N ARG A 242 -37.60 20.24 -29.79
CA ARG A 242 -38.15 20.15 -31.15
C ARG A 242 -39.66 19.86 -31.15
N VAL A 243 -40.12 18.93 -30.32
CA VAL A 243 -41.57 18.62 -30.20
C VAL A 243 -42.33 19.86 -29.73
N GLN A 244 -41.80 20.60 -28.76
CA GLN A 244 -42.40 21.86 -28.29
C GLN A 244 -42.43 22.94 -29.37
N GLN A 245 -41.36 23.09 -30.15
CA GLN A 245 -41.31 24.03 -31.27
C GLN A 245 -42.32 23.67 -32.38
N GLU A 246 -42.45 22.40 -32.73
CA GLU A 246 -43.43 21.94 -33.72
C GLU A 246 -44.87 22.13 -33.23
N MET A 247 -45.15 21.80 -31.96
CA MET A 247 -46.45 22.09 -31.33
C MET A 247 -46.77 23.60 -31.34
N ALA A 248 -45.79 24.45 -31.02
CA ALA A 248 -45.97 25.91 -31.05
C ALA A 248 -46.17 26.45 -32.48
N ARG A 249 -45.54 25.85 -33.49
CA ARG A 249 -45.76 26.17 -34.92
C ARG A 249 -47.17 25.82 -35.36
N LEU A 250 -47.68 24.65 -34.96
CA LEU A 250 -49.03 24.20 -35.29
C LEU A 250 -50.12 25.05 -34.59
N GLN A 251 -49.82 25.61 -33.42
CA GLN A 251 -50.71 26.53 -32.70
C GLN A 251 -50.63 27.99 -33.18
N ARG A 252 -49.72 28.31 -34.11
CA ARG A 252 -49.55 29.67 -34.63
C ARG A 252 -50.61 29.96 -35.71
N PRO A 253 -51.43 31.03 -35.58
CA PRO A 253 -52.43 31.37 -36.60
C PRO A 253 -51.76 31.67 -37.94
N PRO A 254 -52.39 31.34 -39.09
CA PRO A 254 -51.80 31.53 -40.40
C PRO A 254 -51.44 33.01 -40.63
N PRO A 255 -50.32 33.31 -41.32
CA PRO A 255 -49.94 34.69 -41.59
C PRO A 255 -51.08 35.41 -42.34
N PRO A 256 -51.36 36.68 -42.01
CA PRO A 256 -52.41 37.43 -42.69
C PRO A 256 -52.14 37.43 -44.21
N PRO A 257 -53.19 37.32 -45.05
CA PRO A 257 -53.02 37.27 -46.50
C PRO A 257 -52.28 38.52 -46.99
N PRO A 258 -51.51 38.43 -48.10
CA PRO A 258 -50.77 39.56 -48.61
C PRO A 258 -51.74 40.71 -48.92
N SER A 259 -51.61 41.82 -48.18
CA SER A 259 -52.39 43.03 -48.45
C SER A 259 -52.04 43.50 -49.86
N SER A 260 -53.02 43.45 -50.77
CA SER A 260 -52.92 44.04 -52.10
C SER A 260 -52.72 45.56 -51.96
N ARG A 261 -51.47 46.02 -52.04
CA ARG A 261 -51.20 47.45 -52.25
C ARG A 261 -51.60 47.80 -53.69
N PRO A 262 -52.39 48.86 -53.93
CA PRO A 262 -52.68 49.29 -55.28
C PRO A 262 -51.38 49.75 -55.95
N ARG A 263 -51.13 49.25 -57.17
CA ARG A 263 -50.07 49.74 -58.03
C ARG A 263 -50.37 51.19 -58.38
N VAL A 264 -49.63 52.11 -57.77
CA VAL A 264 -49.50 53.47 -58.31
C VAL A 264 -48.49 53.39 -59.45
N SER A 265 -48.96 53.54 -60.68
CA SER A 265 -48.10 53.73 -61.85
C SER A 265 -47.55 55.15 -61.85
N CYS A 266 -46.24 55.31 -61.77
CA CYS A 266 -45.57 56.55 -62.16
C CYS A 266 -44.85 56.32 -63.49
N PRO A 267 -45.08 57.15 -64.53
CA PRO A 267 -44.37 57.03 -65.78
C PRO A 267 -43.04 57.81 -65.75
N GLY A 268 -41.96 57.13 -66.13
CA GLY A 268 -40.81 57.63 -66.89
C GLY A 268 -39.90 58.70 -66.26
N ARG A 269 -38.59 58.39 -66.18
CA ARG A 269 -37.52 59.12 -66.92
C ARG A 269 -36.10 58.58 -66.60
N SER A 270 -35.44 58.17 -67.69
CA SER A 270 -34.00 58.13 -68.05
C SER A 270 -32.93 57.43 -67.18
N ARG A 271 -32.23 56.46 -67.83
CA ARG A 271 -30.78 56.42 -68.16
C ARG A 271 -29.84 57.28 -67.26
N ALA A 272 -28.67 56.83 -66.78
CA ALA A 272 -27.64 55.98 -67.36
C ALA A 272 -26.55 55.62 -66.30
N ALA A 273 -25.63 54.73 -66.70
CA ALA A 273 -24.21 54.64 -66.31
C ALA A 273 -23.80 53.80 -65.07
N SER A 274 -23.28 52.61 -65.39
CA SER A 274 -22.16 51.88 -64.74
C SER A 274 -20.89 52.78 -64.68
N PRO A 275 -19.79 52.54 -63.90
CA PRO A 275 -19.27 51.20 -63.55
C PRO A 275 -18.46 50.98 -62.25
N ARG A 276 -18.19 49.69 -62.00
CA ARG A 276 -16.97 49.03 -61.45
C ARG A 276 -16.29 49.54 -60.16
N ALA A 277 -16.18 48.63 -59.18
CA ALA A 277 -14.98 48.29 -58.38
C ALA A 277 -15.40 47.20 -57.36
N SER A 278 -15.00 45.93 -57.43
CA SER A 278 -13.68 45.30 -57.17
C SER A 278 -13.42 44.92 -55.71
N VAL A 279 -12.89 43.70 -55.55
CA VAL A 279 -12.09 43.17 -54.41
C VAL A 279 -12.93 42.75 -53.19
N ALA A 280 -13.18 41.46 -52.92
CA ALA A 280 -12.32 40.30 -52.60
C ALA A 280 -12.24 40.04 -51.08
N ALA A 281 -12.29 38.74 -50.78
CA ALA A 281 -11.66 38.06 -49.66
C ALA A 281 -12.17 38.35 -48.23
N THR A 282 -12.78 37.32 -47.64
CA THR A 282 -12.43 36.95 -46.27
C THR A 282 -12.50 35.43 -46.16
N GLY A 283 -11.31 34.83 -46.12
CA GLY A 283 -11.10 33.43 -45.77
C GLY A 283 -10.78 33.30 -44.29
N TYR A 284 -11.37 32.26 -43.69
CA TYR A 284 -10.76 31.23 -42.85
C TYR A 284 -9.92 31.55 -41.58
N THR A 285 -10.21 30.70 -40.58
CA THR A 285 -9.31 29.86 -39.75
C THR A 285 -8.88 30.28 -38.32
N THR A 286 -9.09 29.29 -37.42
CA THR A 286 -8.13 28.76 -36.41
C THR A 286 -8.01 29.55 -35.10
N THR A 287 -8.53 29.06 -33.96
CA THR A 287 -8.02 27.96 -33.10
C THR A 287 -6.61 28.22 -32.60
N ALA A 288 -6.48 28.66 -31.35
CA ALA A 288 -5.23 28.63 -30.60
C ALA A 288 -5.50 28.02 -29.21
N CYS A 289 -4.48 27.31 -28.74
CA CYS A 289 -4.40 26.39 -27.62
C CYS A 289 -4.89 26.91 -26.26
#